data_AF-Q2W0Q6-F1
#
_entry.id   AF-Q2W0Q6-F1
#
_cell.length_a   1.000
_cell.length_b   1.000
_cell.length_c   1.000
_cell.angle_alpha   90.00
_cell.angle_beta   90.00
_cell.angle_gamma   90.00
#
_symmetry.space_group_name_H-M   'P 1'
#
loop_
_entity.id
_entity.type
_entity.pdbx_description
1 polymer ?
#
loop_
_entity_poly.entity_id
_entity_poly.type
_entity_poly.pdbx_seq_one_letter_code
_entity_poly.pdbx_strand_id
1 'polypeptide(L)'
;MRDDDRWPGHPRLLPDESISSWFTRTAAANGLRPGELYRIVQPGGDRNPRDFDRHADYCLLDLLANKTGLPVEDLKLATFRRWSGRLFEHDDGLNKLAWLPPAGREGGRRCFGQQICPWCLRADAQPYLRLNWRLSFFTACPIHGRLLLDRCPTCAEPFSILRQDGWGTICCPGCGADLRDFTGDEPALDTAPVQRDLLDLIRDGWRSLGEYGPVYSFAVLEMLALLLRLLAGGKHAHALRLWLAEQDSSLAVRRESLPRVRDGALLTPRARGVLVTMAHWLLAEWPHRFVEAAKTVGMTSTDLRKRPVGEYPFAYAHAVDWRLKESHKGDATEEIAAAAQLLQGHGQSASRRNLVALCGTKLGSMGRVAEPVASGRLWGKGRYWKLDGVSPEVKAAARRAAHRAGEDVGPWLDTLLRRMLGLGATKTPFDRHDPDTITPDANVGCEE
;
A
#
# COMPACT_ATOMS: atom_id res chain seq x y z
N MET A 1 -32.21 -35.01 15.27
CA MET A 1 -32.74 -33.81 14.61
C MET A 1 -33.45 -34.26 13.36
N ARG A 2 -34.74 -33.93 13.19
CA ARG A 2 -35.45 -34.26 11.95
C ARG A 2 -34.81 -33.47 10.80
N ASP A 3 -34.67 -34.08 9.63
CA ASP A 3 -34.17 -33.48 8.39
C ASP A 3 -35.03 -32.30 7.85
N ASP A 4 -36.06 -31.89 8.60
CA ASP A 4 -37.20 -31.05 8.19
C ASP A 4 -37.01 -29.53 8.44
N ASP A 5 -35.85 -29.09 8.96
CA ASP A 5 -35.61 -27.66 9.27
C ASP A 5 -34.60 -26.98 8.32
N ARG A 6 -34.19 -27.68 7.24
CA ARG A 6 -33.31 -27.15 6.21
C ARG A 6 -34.06 -26.20 5.28
N TRP A 7 -33.36 -25.24 4.71
CA TRP A 7 -33.94 -24.38 3.68
C TRP A 7 -34.12 -25.13 2.35
N PRO A 8 -35.17 -24.83 1.55
CA PRO A 8 -35.38 -25.47 0.25
C PRO A 8 -34.20 -25.31 -0.72
N GLY A 9 -33.59 -24.12 -0.76
CA GLY A 9 -32.39 -23.84 -1.54
C GLY A 9 -31.13 -23.92 -0.68
N HIS A 10 -30.30 -24.93 -0.91
CA HIS A 10 -29.04 -25.12 -0.17
C HIS A 10 -27.87 -25.42 -1.14
N PRO A 11 -27.40 -24.41 -1.91
CA PRO A 11 -26.33 -24.62 -2.88
C PRO A 11 -25.02 -25.03 -2.19
N ARG A 12 -24.26 -25.91 -2.84
CA ARG A 12 -22.90 -26.25 -2.39
C ARG A 12 -21.95 -25.07 -2.60
N LEU A 13 -20.93 -24.98 -1.74
CA LEU A 13 -19.78 -24.12 -1.94
C LEU A 13 -19.07 -24.48 -3.26
N LEU A 14 -18.69 -23.46 -4.03
CA LEU A 14 -17.85 -23.59 -5.20
C LEU A 14 -16.35 -23.51 -4.82
N PRO A 15 -15.43 -23.98 -5.68
CA PRO A 15 -14.00 -23.96 -5.39
C PRO A 15 -13.49 -22.55 -5.09
N ASP A 16 -12.84 -22.39 -3.94
CA ASP A 16 -12.35 -21.11 -3.41
C ASP A 16 -13.41 -20.00 -3.29
N GLU A 17 -14.70 -20.32 -3.22
CA GLU A 17 -15.76 -19.32 -3.08
C GLU A 17 -15.70 -18.59 -1.73
N SER A 18 -15.96 -17.27 -1.75
CA SER A 18 -16.12 -16.48 -0.52
C SER A 18 -17.48 -16.71 0.13
N ILE A 19 -17.56 -16.63 1.46
CA ILE A 19 -18.81 -16.79 2.20
C ILE A 19 -19.86 -15.76 1.75
N SER A 20 -19.47 -14.53 1.41
CA SER A 20 -20.38 -13.51 0.87
C SER A 20 -20.96 -13.87 -0.50
N SER A 21 -20.17 -14.49 -1.37
CA SER A 21 -20.63 -15.02 -2.66
C SER A 21 -21.60 -16.17 -2.47
N TRP A 22 -21.21 -17.16 -1.66
CA TRP A 22 -22.04 -18.31 -1.36
C TRP A 22 -23.37 -17.89 -0.71
N PHE A 23 -23.33 -16.99 0.27
CA PHE A 23 -24.51 -16.47 0.95
C PHE A 23 -25.48 -15.78 -0.03
N THR A 24 -24.95 -15.04 -0.99
CA THR A 24 -25.74 -14.40 -2.06
C THR A 24 -26.43 -15.44 -2.94
N ARG A 25 -25.74 -16.53 -3.30
CA ARG A 25 -26.33 -17.65 -4.05
C ARG A 25 -27.36 -18.41 -3.22
N THR A 26 -27.13 -18.60 -1.92
CA THR A 26 -28.10 -19.21 -0.99
C THR A 26 -29.36 -18.36 -0.87
N ALA A 27 -29.23 -17.03 -0.80
CA ALA A 27 -30.37 -16.12 -0.83
C ALA A 27 -31.16 -16.27 -2.13
N ALA A 28 -30.48 -16.21 -3.28
CA ALA A 28 -31.11 -16.36 -4.59
C ALA A 28 -31.81 -17.73 -4.75
N ALA A 29 -31.21 -18.83 -4.27
CA ALA A 29 -31.80 -20.16 -4.32
C ALA A 29 -33.10 -20.30 -3.50
N ASN A 30 -33.34 -19.41 -2.53
CA ASN A 30 -34.55 -19.34 -1.71
C ASN A 30 -35.47 -18.17 -2.10
N GLY A 31 -35.15 -17.50 -3.20
CA GLY A 31 -35.88 -16.34 -3.70
C GLY A 31 -35.86 -15.09 -2.83
N LEU A 32 -34.73 -14.89 -2.16
CA LEU A 32 -34.46 -13.74 -1.31
C LEU A 32 -33.29 -12.93 -1.89
N ARG A 33 -33.29 -11.62 -1.63
CA ARG A 33 -32.09 -10.79 -1.75
C ARG A 33 -31.15 -11.08 -0.58
N PRO A 34 -29.83 -10.86 -0.72
CA PRO A 34 -28.88 -11.11 0.37
C PRO A 34 -29.23 -10.32 1.64
N GLY A 35 -29.65 -9.06 1.50
CA GLY A 35 -30.08 -8.25 2.65
C GLY A 35 -31.35 -8.75 3.35
N GLU A 36 -32.25 -9.43 2.62
CA GLU A 36 -33.46 -10.04 3.19
C GLU A 36 -33.10 -11.30 3.97
N LEU A 37 -32.29 -12.18 3.38
CA LEU A 37 -31.78 -13.38 4.06
C LEU A 37 -31.01 -12.99 5.32
N TYR A 38 -30.15 -11.96 5.25
CA TYR A 38 -29.35 -11.50 6.39
C TYR A 38 -30.23 -11.07 7.58
N ARG A 39 -31.35 -10.39 7.33
CA ARG A 39 -32.31 -10.01 8.37
C ARG A 39 -33.05 -11.20 8.99
N ILE A 40 -33.25 -12.27 8.23
CA ILE A 40 -33.88 -13.50 8.73
C ILE A 40 -32.94 -14.24 9.67
N VAL A 41 -31.67 -14.39 9.29
CA VAL A 41 -30.67 -15.11 10.10
C VAL A 41 -30.13 -14.28 11.27
N GLN A 42 -30.19 -12.96 11.17
CA GLN A 42 -29.76 -12.03 12.20
C GLN A 42 -30.82 -10.95 12.44
N PRO A 43 -31.90 -11.26 13.18
CA PRO A 43 -32.95 -10.30 13.50
C PRO A 43 -32.38 -9.06 14.21
N GLY A 44 -32.72 -7.86 13.71
CA GLY A 44 -32.17 -6.60 14.20
C GLY A 44 -30.80 -6.22 13.63
N GLY A 45 -30.22 -7.05 12.74
CA GLY A 45 -28.98 -6.75 12.02
C GLY A 45 -29.11 -5.58 11.04
N ASP A 46 -27.96 -4.98 10.70
CA ASP A 46 -27.89 -3.86 9.77
C ASP A 46 -28.46 -4.22 8.38
N ARG A 47 -29.10 -3.23 7.72
CA ARG A 47 -29.66 -3.40 6.37
C ARG A 47 -28.58 -3.65 5.31
N ASN A 48 -27.35 -3.23 5.59
CA ASN A 48 -26.20 -3.45 4.74
C ASN A 48 -25.18 -4.19 5.60
N PRO A 49 -25.06 -5.53 5.47
CA PRO A 49 -24.16 -6.30 6.29
C PRO A 49 -22.74 -5.74 6.17
N ARG A 50 -22.01 -5.73 7.29
CA ARG A 50 -20.56 -5.49 7.26
C ARG A 50 -19.89 -6.53 6.35
N ASP A 51 -18.61 -6.33 6.08
CA ASP A 51 -17.81 -7.26 5.28
C ASP A 51 -17.91 -8.70 5.79
N PHE A 52 -18.80 -9.48 5.16
CA PHE A 52 -19.23 -10.78 5.67
C PHE A 52 -18.11 -11.82 5.62
N ASP A 53 -17.17 -11.64 4.69
CA ASP A 53 -15.97 -12.49 4.60
C ASP A 53 -15.06 -12.35 5.83
N ARG A 54 -15.16 -11.23 6.56
CA ARG A 54 -14.40 -11.00 7.79
C ARG A 54 -15.23 -11.21 9.06
N HIS A 55 -16.44 -10.65 9.08
CA HIS A 55 -17.20 -10.45 10.32
C HIS A 55 -18.31 -11.49 10.54
N ALA A 56 -18.38 -12.56 9.75
CA ALA A 56 -19.25 -13.68 10.07
C ALA A 56 -18.84 -14.29 11.42
N ASP A 57 -19.74 -14.17 12.41
CA ASP A 57 -19.54 -14.74 13.75
C ASP A 57 -19.85 -16.24 13.77
N TYR A 58 -19.40 -16.92 14.83
CA TYR A 58 -19.53 -18.37 14.96
C TYR A 58 -20.99 -18.82 15.01
N CYS A 59 -21.83 -18.13 15.77
CA CYS A 59 -23.24 -18.46 15.92
C CYS A 59 -23.98 -18.40 14.57
N LEU A 60 -23.67 -17.40 13.75
CA LEU A 60 -24.23 -17.24 12.42
C LEU A 60 -23.74 -18.33 11.47
N LEU A 61 -22.45 -18.68 11.50
CA LEU A 61 -21.93 -19.79 10.70
C LEU A 61 -22.55 -21.13 11.11
N ASP A 62 -22.74 -21.39 12.41
CA ASP A 62 -23.42 -22.59 12.91
C ASP A 62 -24.88 -22.65 12.46
N LEU A 63 -25.59 -21.51 12.53
CA LEU A 63 -26.96 -21.41 12.01
C LEU A 63 -27.02 -21.73 10.52
N LEU A 64 -26.13 -21.15 9.72
CA LEU A 64 -26.06 -21.36 8.27
C LEU A 64 -25.70 -22.82 7.94
N ALA A 65 -24.78 -23.43 8.69
CA ALA A 65 -24.44 -24.84 8.58
C ALA A 65 -25.67 -25.73 8.83
N ASN A 66 -26.41 -25.47 9.90
CA ASN A 66 -27.63 -26.21 10.23
C ASN A 66 -28.73 -26.06 9.16
N LYS A 67 -28.93 -24.84 8.64
CA LYS A 67 -29.97 -24.57 7.63
C LYS A 67 -29.65 -25.10 6.25
N THR A 68 -28.38 -25.29 5.92
CA THR A 68 -27.94 -25.75 4.58
C THR A 68 -27.40 -27.17 4.56
N GLY A 69 -27.11 -27.75 5.73
CA GLY A 69 -26.48 -29.06 5.86
C GLY A 69 -25.00 -29.09 5.47
N LEU A 70 -24.35 -27.93 5.32
CA LEU A 70 -22.91 -27.84 5.07
C LEU A 70 -22.12 -27.97 6.39
N PRO A 71 -20.93 -28.59 6.38
CA PRO A 71 -20.03 -28.56 7.53
C PRO A 71 -19.67 -27.12 7.89
N VAL A 72 -19.75 -26.76 9.18
CA VAL A 72 -19.39 -25.40 9.64
C VAL A 72 -17.94 -25.06 9.32
N GLU A 73 -17.03 -26.03 9.33
CA GLU A 73 -15.63 -25.82 8.97
C GLU A 73 -15.45 -25.38 7.52
N ASP A 74 -16.26 -25.89 6.58
CA ASP A 74 -16.23 -25.44 5.18
C ASP A 74 -16.67 -23.98 5.07
N LEU A 75 -17.69 -23.57 5.84
CA LEU A 75 -18.13 -22.17 5.90
C LEU A 75 -17.06 -21.27 6.52
N LYS A 76 -16.37 -21.74 7.58
CA LYS A 76 -15.23 -21.01 8.19
C LYS A 76 -14.09 -20.82 7.18
N LEU A 77 -13.77 -21.85 6.39
CA LEU A 77 -12.75 -21.79 5.33
C LEU A 77 -13.16 -20.90 4.14
N ALA A 78 -14.44 -20.60 3.98
CA ALA A 78 -14.94 -19.59 3.03
C ALA A 78 -14.83 -18.14 3.56
N THR A 79 -14.34 -17.94 4.80
CA THR A 79 -14.08 -16.63 5.42
C THR A 79 -12.58 -16.34 5.54
N PHE A 80 -12.22 -15.14 6.03
CA PHE A 80 -10.83 -14.78 6.34
C PHE A 80 -10.17 -15.68 7.38
N ARG A 81 -10.95 -16.44 8.17
CA ARG A 81 -10.44 -17.43 9.11
C ARG A 81 -9.56 -18.48 8.44
N ARG A 82 -9.76 -18.74 7.14
CA ARG A 82 -8.88 -19.57 6.31
C ARG A 82 -7.40 -19.22 6.44
N TRP A 83 -7.09 -17.95 6.70
CA TRP A 83 -5.71 -17.46 6.76
C TRP A 83 -5.25 -17.07 8.17
N SER A 84 -6.03 -17.40 9.21
CA SER A 84 -5.61 -17.18 10.59
C SER A 84 -4.37 -18.01 10.91
N GLY A 85 -3.37 -17.41 11.55
CA GLY A 85 -2.06 -18.02 11.81
C GLY A 85 -1.18 -18.20 10.57
N ARG A 86 -1.62 -17.77 9.37
CA ARG A 86 -0.87 -17.90 8.11
C ARG A 86 -0.61 -16.55 7.45
N LEU A 87 -1.64 -15.74 7.20
CA LEU A 87 -1.52 -14.39 6.63
C LEU A 87 -1.41 -13.32 7.72
N PHE A 88 -2.16 -13.52 8.80
CA PHE A 88 -2.18 -12.71 10.00
C PHE A 88 -2.19 -13.64 11.21
N GLU A 89 -1.61 -13.20 12.33
CA GLU A 89 -1.55 -14.02 13.54
C GLU A 89 -2.94 -14.19 14.17
N HIS A 90 -3.62 -13.07 14.41
CA HIS A 90 -4.95 -13.00 15.02
C HIS A 90 -5.79 -11.86 14.40
N ASP A 91 -7.12 -12.04 14.35
CA ASP A 91 -8.08 -10.99 13.99
C ASP A 91 -8.94 -10.62 15.20
N ASP A 92 -8.74 -9.43 15.75
CA ASP A 92 -9.54 -8.88 16.86
C ASP A 92 -10.89 -8.31 16.42
N GLY A 93 -11.14 -8.26 15.10
CA GLY A 93 -12.36 -7.68 14.52
C GLY A 93 -12.44 -6.15 14.60
N LEU A 94 -11.44 -5.47 15.17
CA LEU A 94 -11.41 -4.03 15.42
C LEU A 94 -10.38 -3.33 14.53
N ASN A 95 -9.18 -3.88 14.43
CA ASN A 95 -8.07 -3.28 13.70
C ASN A 95 -8.11 -3.64 12.22
N LYS A 96 -7.38 -2.92 11.37
CA LYS A 96 -7.27 -3.30 9.95
C LYS A 96 -6.31 -4.50 9.82
N LEU A 97 -6.73 -5.54 9.12
CA LEU A 97 -5.84 -6.63 8.73
C LEU A 97 -4.96 -6.19 7.56
N ALA A 98 -3.65 -6.41 7.68
CA ALA A 98 -2.74 -6.27 6.55
C ALA A 98 -3.19 -7.21 5.42
N TRP A 99 -3.05 -6.78 4.18
CA TRP A 99 -3.43 -7.51 2.98
C TRP A 99 -4.92 -7.82 2.78
N LEU A 100 -5.78 -7.57 3.76
CA LEU A 100 -7.23 -7.84 3.71
C LEU A 100 -8.04 -6.56 3.94
N PRO A 101 -8.07 -5.64 2.97
CA PRO A 101 -8.86 -4.42 3.07
C PRO A 101 -10.36 -4.73 3.14
N PRO A 102 -11.14 -3.87 3.83
CA PRO A 102 -12.59 -4.01 3.87
C PRO A 102 -13.19 -3.90 2.46
N ALA A 103 -14.34 -4.54 2.25
CA ALA A 103 -15.09 -4.50 0.99
C ALA A 103 -16.43 -3.75 1.09
N GLY A 104 -16.89 -3.22 -0.04
CA GLY A 104 -18.20 -2.59 -0.18
C GLY A 104 -18.29 -1.21 0.47
N ARG A 105 -19.20 -1.05 1.43
CA ARG A 105 -19.43 0.21 2.14
C ARG A 105 -19.52 -0.02 3.64
N GLU A 106 -18.69 0.70 4.40
CA GLU A 106 -18.66 0.65 5.86
C GLU A 106 -18.81 2.08 6.41
N GLY A 107 -19.88 2.35 7.16
CA GLY A 107 -20.14 3.69 7.72
C GLY A 107 -20.15 4.82 6.68
N GLY A 108 -20.58 4.55 5.45
CA GLY A 108 -20.56 5.50 4.32
C GLY A 108 -19.23 5.60 3.56
N ARG A 109 -18.14 5.03 4.09
CA ARG A 109 -16.84 4.95 3.41
C ARG A 109 -16.90 3.92 2.27
N ARG A 110 -16.32 4.26 1.11
CA ARG A 110 -16.12 3.33 -0.01
C ARG A 110 -14.88 2.46 0.26
N CYS A 111 -15.06 1.14 0.21
CA CYS A 111 -14.04 0.16 0.56
C CYS A 111 -13.81 -0.77 -0.64
N PHE A 112 -12.61 -0.71 -1.23
CA PHE A 112 -12.27 -1.37 -2.50
C PHE A 112 -11.60 -2.75 -2.30
N GLY A 113 -11.89 -3.43 -1.20
CA GLY A 113 -11.25 -4.70 -0.88
C GLY A 113 -11.84 -5.93 -1.57
N GLN A 114 -12.97 -5.77 -2.27
CA GLN A 114 -13.48 -6.81 -3.16
C GLN A 114 -12.93 -6.58 -4.56
N GLN A 115 -12.29 -7.60 -5.12
CA GLN A 115 -11.84 -7.59 -6.51
C GLN A 115 -12.58 -8.65 -7.32
N ILE A 116 -12.65 -8.47 -8.64
CA ILE A 116 -13.27 -9.43 -9.56
C ILE A 116 -12.48 -9.57 -10.86
N CYS A 117 -12.59 -10.73 -11.50
CA CYS A 117 -12.20 -10.92 -12.89
C CYS A 117 -13.46 -11.02 -13.77
N PRO A 118 -13.75 -10.03 -14.63
CA PRO A 118 -14.92 -10.08 -15.52
C PRO A 118 -14.97 -11.33 -16.39
N TRP A 119 -13.83 -11.79 -16.90
CA TRP A 119 -13.76 -12.95 -17.78
C TRP A 119 -14.01 -14.26 -17.02
N CYS A 120 -13.55 -14.40 -15.77
CA CYS A 120 -13.94 -15.54 -14.94
C CYS A 120 -15.45 -15.54 -14.72
N LEU A 121 -16.03 -14.39 -14.34
CA LEU A 121 -17.47 -14.28 -14.12
C LEU A 121 -18.29 -14.57 -15.39
N ARG A 122 -17.74 -14.31 -16.58
CA ARG A 122 -18.38 -14.63 -17.85
C ARG A 122 -18.29 -16.12 -18.21
N ALA A 123 -17.15 -16.74 -17.90
CA ALA A 123 -16.89 -18.15 -18.22
C ALA A 123 -17.51 -19.12 -17.20
N ASP A 124 -17.71 -18.68 -15.96
CA ASP A 124 -18.32 -19.49 -14.91
C ASP A 124 -19.78 -19.82 -15.26
N ALA A 125 -20.14 -21.11 -15.24
CA ALA A 125 -21.52 -21.55 -15.45
C ALA A 125 -22.49 -20.91 -14.44
N GLN A 126 -22.01 -20.70 -13.21
CA GLN A 126 -22.65 -19.87 -12.21
C GLN A 126 -21.61 -18.86 -11.69
N PRO A 127 -21.74 -17.56 -12.01
CA PRO A 127 -20.78 -16.54 -11.58
C PRO A 127 -20.66 -16.49 -10.05
N TYR A 128 -19.43 -16.48 -9.54
CA TYR A 128 -19.15 -16.44 -8.11
C TYR A 128 -17.84 -15.71 -7.79
N LEU A 129 -17.72 -15.19 -6.57
CA LEU A 129 -16.51 -14.50 -6.14
C LEU A 129 -15.58 -15.47 -5.42
N ARG A 130 -14.33 -15.51 -5.88
CA ARG A 130 -13.28 -16.31 -5.26
C ARG A 130 -12.68 -15.54 -4.09
N LEU A 131 -12.52 -16.20 -2.95
CA LEU A 131 -12.00 -15.63 -1.71
C LEU A 131 -10.58 -15.08 -1.89
N ASN A 132 -9.71 -15.73 -2.68
CA ASN A 132 -8.36 -15.25 -2.96
C ASN A 132 -8.34 -13.86 -3.62
N TRP A 133 -9.42 -13.42 -4.30
CA TRP A 133 -9.53 -12.07 -4.84
C TRP A 133 -9.65 -10.98 -3.75
N ARG A 134 -9.82 -11.36 -2.48
CA ARG A 134 -9.79 -10.46 -1.32
C ARG A 134 -8.37 -10.10 -0.89
N LEU A 135 -7.35 -10.85 -1.33
CA LEU A 135 -5.96 -10.65 -0.97
C LEU A 135 -5.36 -9.48 -1.74
N SER A 136 -4.78 -8.51 -1.05
CA SER A 136 -4.33 -7.28 -1.71
C SER A 136 -3.12 -7.41 -2.63
N PHE A 137 -2.34 -8.48 -2.47
CA PHE A 137 -1.26 -8.82 -3.39
C PHE A 137 -1.77 -9.60 -4.62
N PHE A 138 -3.01 -10.12 -4.58
CA PHE A 138 -3.65 -10.82 -5.69
C PHE A 138 -4.25 -9.79 -6.64
N THR A 139 -3.44 -9.29 -7.57
CA THR A 139 -3.77 -8.09 -8.37
C THR A 139 -4.12 -8.39 -9.82
N ALA A 140 -3.73 -9.55 -10.34
CA ALA A 140 -4.07 -10.04 -11.66
C ALA A 140 -4.67 -11.44 -11.59
N CYS A 141 -5.58 -11.75 -12.51
CA CYS A 141 -6.17 -13.08 -12.63
C CYS A 141 -5.15 -14.07 -13.19
N PRO A 142 -4.86 -15.20 -12.52
CA PRO A 142 -3.90 -16.20 -13.00
C PRO A 142 -4.37 -16.95 -14.25
N ILE A 143 -5.68 -16.97 -14.52
CA ILE A 143 -6.26 -17.64 -15.70
C ILE A 143 -6.19 -16.74 -16.93
N HIS A 144 -6.48 -15.45 -16.75
CA HIS A 144 -6.70 -14.52 -17.87
C HIS A 144 -5.55 -13.53 -18.08
N GLY A 145 -4.59 -13.44 -17.15
CA GLY A 145 -3.45 -12.52 -17.23
C GLY A 145 -3.80 -11.03 -17.10
N ARG A 146 -5.07 -10.68 -16.84
CA ARG A 146 -5.55 -9.30 -16.71
C ARG A 146 -5.61 -8.85 -15.26
N LEU A 147 -5.42 -7.55 -15.02
CA LEU A 147 -5.65 -6.95 -13.71
C LEU A 147 -7.08 -7.22 -13.26
N LEU A 148 -7.24 -7.61 -12.00
CA LEU A 148 -8.56 -7.65 -11.37
C LEU A 148 -9.11 -6.22 -11.26
N LEU A 149 -10.42 -6.08 -11.32
CA LEU A 149 -11.10 -4.81 -11.05
C LEU A 149 -11.45 -4.76 -9.56
N ASP A 150 -11.31 -3.60 -8.91
CA ASP A 150 -11.71 -3.38 -7.51
C ASP A 150 -12.85 -2.35 -7.35
N ARG A 151 -13.30 -1.79 -8.47
CA ARG A 151 -14.38 -0.80 -8.58
C ARG A 151 -15.00 -0.87 -9.97
N CYS A 152 -16.24 -0.44 -10.08
CA CYS A 152 -16.93 -0.34 -11.36
C CYS A 152 -16.22 0.66 -12.30
N PRO A 153 -15.86 0.28 -13.53
CA PRO A 153 -15.27 1.20 -14.51
C PRO A 153 -16.17 2.38 -14.89
N THR A 154 -17.50 2.21 -14.82
CA THR A 154 -18.47 3.26 -15.20
C THR A 154 -18.66 4.33 -14.12
N CYS A 155 -18.81 3.94 -12.85
CA CYS A 155 -19.19 4.86 -11.77
C CYS A 155 -18.25 4.86 -10.55
N ALA A 156 -17.16 4.09 -10.60
CA ALA A 156 -16.18 3.92 -9.52
C ALA A 156 -16.77 3.46 -8.17
N GLU A 157 -17.96 2.86 -8.18
CA GLU A 157 -18.57 2.23 -7.00
C GLU A 157 -17.78 0.95 -6.64
N PRO A 158 -17.43 0.73 -5.36
CA PRO A 158 -16.82 -0.52 -4.93
C PRO A 158 -17.78 -1.69 -5.14
N PHE A 159 -17.22 -2.86 -5.46
CA PHE A 159 -18.03 -4.07 -5.59
C PHE A 159 -18.57 -4.52 -4.22
N SER A 160 -19.82 -4.96 -4.22
CA SER A 160 -20.50 -5.46 -3.04
C SER A 160 -21.51 -6.53 -3.46
N ILE A 161 -21.17 -7.79 -3.21
CA ILE A 161 -22.01 -8.94 -3.57
C ILE A 161 -23.26 -9.04 -2.68
N LEU A 162 -23.19 -8.51 -1.46
CA LEU A 162 -24.33 -8.48 -0.54
C LEU A 162 -25.37 -7.41 -0.88
N ARG A 163 -25.07 -6.52 -1.83
CA ARG A 163 -25.97 -5.47 -2.33
C ARG A 163 -26.54 -5.79 -3.71
N GLN A 164 -26.51 -7.06 -4.12
CA GLN A 164 -27.14 -7.47 -5.38
C GLN A 164 -28.66 -7.47 -5.25
N ASP A 165 -29.33 -6.87 -6.22
CA ASP A 165 -30.80 -6.79 -6.30
C ASP A 165 -31.41 -7.84 -7.25
N GLY A 166 -30.58 -8.48 -8.09
CA GLY A 166 -30.98 -9.42 -9.13
C GLY A 166 -30.49 -10.84 -8.90
N TRP A 167 -31.02 -11.77 -9.69
CA TRP A 167 -30.77 -13.20 -9.58
C TRP A 167 -29.80 -13.62 -10.69
N GLY A 168 -28.72 -14.34 -10.35
CA GLY A 168 -27.82 -14.95 -11.33
C GLY A 168 -26.85 -14.01 -12.06
N THR A 169 -27.02 -12.70 -11.97
CA THR A 169 -26.10 -11.69 -12.51
C THR A 169 -25.41 -10.90 -11.41
N ILE A 170 -24.11 -10.64 -11.58
CA ILE A 170 -23.35 -9.79 -10.66
C ILE A 170 -23.22 -8.41 -11.30
N CYS A 171 -23.99 -7.46 -10.78
CA CYS A 171 -24.06 -6.09 -11.29
C CYS A 171 -23.42 -5.10 -10.33
N CYS A 172 -23.05 -3.93 -10.84
CA CYS A 172 -22.62 -2.82 -10.02
C CYS A 172 -23.78 -2.30 -9.16
N PRO A 173 -23.64 -2.21 -7.83
CA PRO A 173 -24.71 -1.72 -6.95
C PRO A 173 -24.92 -0.19 -7.03
N GLY A 174 -24.13 0.52 -7.85
CA GLY A 174 -24.23 1.96 -8.05
C GLY A 174 -24.90 2.35 -9.36
N CYS A 175 -24.53 1.71 -10.48
CA CYS A 175 -25.05 2.05 -11.81
C CYS A 175 -25.80 0.90 -12.51
N GLY A 176 -25.86 -0.29 -11.92
CA GLY A 176 -26.54 -1.45 -12.50
C GLY A 176 -25.80 -2.16 -13.64
N ALA A 177 -24.65 -1.65 -14.09
CA ALA A 177 -23.86 -2.29 -15.15
C ALA A 177 -23.46 -3.72 -14.77
N ASP A 178 -23.58 -4.67 -15.71
CA ASP A 178 -23.14 -6.05 -15.53
C ASP A 178 -21.61 -6.09 -15.46
N LEU A 179 -21.07 -6.69 -14.40
CA LEU A 179 -19.63 -6.72 -14.20
C LEU A 179 -18.90 -7.61 -15.20
N ARG A 180 -19.61 -8.51 -15.89
CA ARG A 180 -19.09 -9.42 -16.92
C ARG A 180 -18.78 -8.71 -18.24
N ASP A 181 -19.31 -7.52 -18.47
CA ASP A 181 -19.13 -6.76 -19.72
C ASP A 181 -17.81 -5.99 -19.75
N PHE A 182 -17.18 -5.81 -18.58
CA PHE A 182 -15.90 -5.12 -18.50
C PHE A 182 -14.71 -6.03 -18.85
N THR A 183 -13.55 -5.41 -18.99
CA THR A 183 -12.26 -6.09 -19.15
C THR A 183 -11.23 -5.39 -18.28
N GLY A 184 -10.37 -6.16 -17.63
CA GLY A 184 -9.24 -5.62 -16.87
C GLY A 184 -8.08 -5.27 -17.79
N ASP A 185 -7.34 -4.21 -17.46
CA ASP A 185 -6.15 -3.83 -18.21
C ASP A 185 -5.03 -4.88 -18.09
N GLU A 186 -4.03 -4.79 -18.98
CA GLU A 186 -2.75 -5.48 -18.80
C GLU A 186 -2.03 -4.97 -17.53
N PRO A 187 -1.48 -5.88 -16.70
CA PRO A 187 -0.62 -5.48 -15.59
C PRO A 187 0.65 -4.78 -16.09
N ALA A 188 1.18 -3.86 -15.28
CA ALA A 188 2.38 -3.10 -15.66
C ALA A 188 3.67 -3.94 -15.57
N LEU A 189 3.66 -4.99 -14.75
CA LEU A 189 4.72 -5.97 -14.53
C LEU A 189 4.11 -7.37 -14.56
N ASP A 190 4.89 -8.40 -14.86
CA ASP A 190 4.44 -9.77 -14.64
C ASP A 190 4.33 -10.05 -13.13
N THR A 191 3.10 -10.01 -12.61
CA THR A 191 2.83 -10.23 -11.18
C THR A 191 2.58 -11.70 -10.85
N ALA A 192 2.48 -12.58 -11.85
CA ALA A 192 2.07 -13.97 -11.63
C ALA A 192 3.08 -14.79 -10.79
N PRO A 193 4.41 -14.70 -11.00
CA PRO A 193 5.38 -15.40 -10.17
C PRO A 193 5.32 -14.98 -8.71
N VAL A 194 5.28 -13.67 -8.45
CA VAL A 194 5.20 -13.11 -7.09
C VAL A 194 3.89 -13.50 -6.41
N GLN A 195 2.78 -13.45 -7.13
CA GLN A 195 1.47 -13.83 -6.59
C GLN A 195 1.43 -15.31 -6.19
N ARG A 196 1.98 -16.20 -7.03
CA ARG A 196 2.10 -17.64 -6.70
C ARG A 196 2.99 -17.86 -5.48
N ASP A 197 4.17 -17.24 -5.44
CA ASP A 197 5.10 -17.37 -4.30
C ASP A 197 4.46 -16.95 -2.97
N LEU A 198 3.67 -15.88 -2.97
CA LEU A 198 2.97 -15.41 -1.76
C LEU A 198 1.81 -16.32 -1.35
N LEU A 199 1.11 -16.94 -2.30
CA LEU A 199 0.08 -17.95 -2.00
C LEU A 199 0.72 -19.23 -1.45
N ASP A 200 1.84 -19.66 -2.01
CA ASP A 200 2.63 -20.79 -1.53
C ASP A 200 3.15 -20.52 -0.11
N LEU A 201 3.66 -19.33 0.16
CA LEU A 201 4.06 -18.90 1.51
C LEU A 201 2.92 -19.02 2.52
N ILE A 202 1.70 -18.60 2.16
CA ILE A 202 0.52 -18.74 3.03
C ILE A 202 0.15 -20.21 3.24
N ARG A 203 0.19 -21.02 2.17
CA ARG A 203 -0.10 -22.46 2.25
C ARG A 203 0.89 -23.18 3.16
N ASP A 204 2.18 -22.91 2.99
CA ASP A 204 3.26 -23.61 3.68
C ASP A 204 3.38 -23.09 5.14
N GLY A 205 3.03 -21.83 5.39
CA GLY A 205 2.93 -21.22 6.72
C GLY A 205 4.23 -20.67 7.28
N TRP A 206 5.33 -20.82 6.55
CA TRP A 206 6.65 -20.34 6.95
C TRP A 206 7.57 -20.25 5.74
N ARG A 207 8.73 -19.59 5.93
CA ARG A 207 9.81 -19.49 4.95
C ARG A 207 11.15 -19.34 5.66
N SER A 208 12.22 -19.90 5.09
CA SER A 208 13.58 -19.56 5.51
C SER A 208 13.97 -18.16 5.04
N LEU A 209 14.50 -17.35 5.94
CA LEU A 209 14.88 -15.95 5.68
C LEU A 209 16.37 -15.72 5.95
N GLY A 210 17.23 -16.32 5.12
CA GLY A 210 18.69 -16.15 5.21
C GLY A 210 19.24 -16.53 6.60
N GLU A 211 20.04 -15.64 7.18
CA GLU A 211 20.64 -15.83 8.53
C GLU A 211 19.61 -15.92 9.67
N TYR A 212 18.35 -15.52 9.42
CA TYR A 212 17.28 -15.54 10.43
C TYR A 212 16.59 -16.91 10.54
N GLY A 213 16.90 -17.87 9.66
CA GLY A 213 16.31 -19.21 9.70
C GLY A 213 14.81 -19.21 9.38
N PRO A 214 14.03 -20.18 9.91
CA PRO A 214 12.60 -20.29 9.62
C PRO A 214 11.79 -19.18 10.29
N VAL A 215 10.98 -18.48 9.50
CA VAL A 215 10.09 -17.40 9.94
C VAL A 215 8.67 -17.71 9.51
N TYR A 216 7.70 -17.54 10.42
CA TYR A 216 6.28 -17.73 10.11
C TYR A 216 5.81 -16.80 8.99
N SER A 217 4.90 -17.31 8.15
CA SER A 217 4.42 -16.60 6.95
C SER A 217 3.78 -15.26 7.28
N PHE A 218 3.02 -15.14 8.38
CA PHE A 218 2.37 -13.89 8.76
C PHE A 218 3.39 -12.79 9.11
N ALA A 219 4.52 -13.16 9.73
CA ALA A 219 5.60 -12.22 10.03
C ALA A 219 6.30 -11.77 8.75
N VAL A 220 6.58 -12.70 7.82
CA VAL A 220 7.14 -12.37 6.49
C VAL A 220 6.21 -11.44 5.70
N LEU A 221 4.90 -11.69 5.74
CA LEU A 221 3.88 -10.86 5.08
C LEU A 221 3.74 -9.49 5.75
N GLU A 222 3.94 -9.38 7.06
CA GLU A 222 4.02 -8.09 7.73
C GLU A 222 5.27 -7.30 7.30
N MET A 223 6.43 -7.97 7.18
CA MET A 223 7.64 -7.35 6.63
C MET A 223 7.41 -6.84 5.21
N LEU A 224 6.78 -7.65 4.36
CA LEU A 224 6.41 -7.24 3.00
C LEU A 224 5.48 -6.02 3.01
N ALA A 225 4.52 -5.95 3.94
CA ALA A 225 3.62 -4.80 4.09
C ALA A 225 4.33 -3.54 4.61
N LEU A 226 5.40 -3.69 5.40
CA LEU A 226 6.28 -2.58 5.78
C LEU A 226 7.05 -2.05 4.56
N LEU A 227 7.68 -2.94 3.80
CA LEU A 227 8.43 -2.57 2.58
C LEU A 227 7.53 -1.91 1.54
N LEU A 228 6.34 -2.45 1.31
CA LEU A 228 5.34 -1.86 0.41
C LEU A 228 4.99 -0.43 0.82
N ARG A 229 4.83 -0.15 2.12
CA ARG A 229 4.53 1.21 2.61
C ARG A 229 5.67 2.18 2.35
N LEU A 230 6.92 1.74 2.45
CA LEU A 230 8.10 2.56 2.14
C LEU A 230 8.17 2.91 0.65
N LEU A 231 7.74 1.99 -0.23
CA LEU A 231 7.70 2.18 -1.68
C LEU A 231 6.46 2.97 -2.15
N ALA A 232 5.35 2.85 -1.43
CA ALA A 232 4.10 3.53 -1.75
C ALA A 232 4.15 5.03 -1.43
N GLY A 233 4.83 5.41 -0.35
CA GLY A 233 4.85 6.79 0.12
C GLY A 233 5.95 7.12 1.14
N GLY A 234 6.20 8.41 1.33
CA GLY A 234 7.27 8.93 2.18
C GLY A 234 8.23 9.85 1.45
N LYS A 235 9.33 10.24 2.10
CA LYS A 235 10.40 11.07 1.50
C LYS A 235 11.32 10.26 0.58
N HIS A 236 11.60 9.00 0.91
CA HIS A 236 12.51 8.13 0.14
C HIS A 236 11.82 7.23 -0.90
N ALA A 237 10.48 7.17 -0.91
CA ALA A 237 9.72 6.27 -1.78
C ALA A 237 10.10 6.37 -3.26
N HIS A 238 10.25 7.60 -3.78
CA HIS A 238 10.62 7.79 -5.18
C HIS A 238 12.04 7.31 -5.47
N ALA A 239 13.00 7.67 -4.61
CA ALA A 239 14.39 7.26 -4.76
C ALA A 239 14.54 5.73 -4.69
N LEU A 240 13.83 5.07 -3.77
CA LEU A 240 13.81 3.59 -3.68
C LEU A 240 13.33 2.95 -4.98
N ARG A 241 12.24 3.46 -5.57
CA ARG A 241 11.69 2.92 -6.83
C ARG A 241 12.63 3.15 -8.01
N LEU A 242 13.34 4.27 -8.05
CA LEU A 242 14.34 4.53 -9.09
C LEU A 242 15.53 3.58 -8.94
N TRP A 243 16.09 3.48 -7.73
CA TRP A 243 17.20 2.56 -7.45
C TRP A 243 16.83 1.11 -7.79
N LEU A 244 15.64 0.65 -7.45
CA LEU A 244 15.15 -0.69 -7.83
C LEU A 244 15.10 -0.91 -9.35
N ALA A 245 14.63 0.10 -10.10
CA ALA A 245 14.57 0.03 -11.55
C ALA A 245 15.97 0.03 -12.21
N GLU A 246 16.98 0.59 -11.53
CA GLU A 246 18.38 0.52 -11.95
C GLU A 246 18.99 -0.87 -11.69
N GLN A 247 18.61 -1.52 -10.58
CA GLN A 247 19.08 -2.87 -10.25
C GLN A 247 18.47 -3.95 -11.14
N ASP A 248 17.19 -3.78 -11.51
CA ASP A 248 16.48 -4.72 -12.36
C ASP A 248 15.59 -3.97 -13.35
N SER A 249 15.98 -3.99 -14.62
CA SER A 249 15.25 -3.32 -15.70
C SER A 249 13.81 -3.81 -15.86
N SER A 250 13.49 -5.03 -15.40
CA SER A 250 12.11 -5.54 -15.39
C SER A 250 11.22 -4.80 -14.40
N LEU A 251 11.78 -4.15 -13.37
CA LEU A 251 11.06 -3.34 -12.39
C LEU A 251 10.86 -1.88 -12.84
N ALA A 252 11.38 -1.50 -14.02
CA ALA A 252 11.24 -0.15 -14.54
C ALA A 252 9.80 0.11 -15.02
N VAL A 253 9.05 0.91 -14.25
CA VAL A 253 7.66 1.27 -14.59
C VAL A 253 7.55 2.78 -14.89
N ARG A 254 6.71 3.15 -15.87
CA ARG A 254 6.43 4.56 -16.20
C ARG A 254 5.95 5.34 -14.98
N ARG A 255 6.44 6.59 -14.84
CA ARG A 255 6.19 7.47 -13.69
C ARG A 255 4.71 7.75 -13.43
N GLU A 256 3.86 7.72 -14.46
CA GLU A 256 2.41 7.98 -14.33
C GLU A 256 1.65 6.88 -13.55
N SER A 257 2.28 5.72 -13.31
CA SER A 257 1.56 4.52 -12.86
C SER A 257 1.35 4.39 -11.35
N LEU A 258 2.03 5.17 -10.51
CA LEU A 258 2.03 4.97 -9.05
C LEU A 258 1.57 6.22 -8.27
N PRO A 259 0.30 6.26 -7.82
CA PRO A 259 -0.19 7.36 -7.01
C PRO A 259 0.49 7.36 -5.63
N ARG A 260 0.74 8.54 -5.08
CA ARG A 260 1.26 8.69 -3.72
C ARG A 260 0.11 8.56 -2.72
N VAL A 261 -0.02 7.40 -2.09
CA VAL A 261 -1.15 7.11 -1.20
C VAL A 261 -0.64 6.72 0.19
N ARG A 262 -1.26 7.28 1.24
CA ARG A 262 -0.94 6.95 2.64
C ARG A 262 -1.58 5.64 3.12
N ASP A 263 -2.76 5.31 2.60
CA ASP A 263 -3.48 4.05 2.90
C ASP A 263 -3.36 3.10 1.70
N GLY A 264 -2.58 2.02 1.86
CA GLY A 264 -2.38 1.02 0.81
C GLY A 264 -3.68 0.37 0.31
N ALA A 265 -4.74 0.37 1.12
CA ALA A 265 -6.06 -0.13 0.74
C ALA A 265 -6.78 0.75 -0.31
N LEU A 266 -6.30 1.96 -0.58
CA LEU A 266 -6.82 2.83 -1.64
C LEU A 266 -6.04 2.71 -2.96
N LEU A 267 -4.93 1.95 -2.96
CA LEU A 267 -4.15 1.70 -4.17
C LEU A 267 -4.93 0.78 -5.12
N THR A 268 -4.94 1.14 -6.40
CA THR A 268 -5.53 0.31 -7.45
C THR A 268 -4.77 -1.03 -7.58
N PRO A 269 -5.38 -2.08 -8.13
CA PRO A 269 -4.72 -3.35 -8.43
C PRO A 269 -3.43 -3.16 -9.24
N ARG A 270 -3.41 -2.23 -10.20
CA ARG A 270 -2.19 -1.87 -10.96
C ARG A 270 -1.06 -1.39 -10.04
N ALA A 271 -1.34 -0.41 -9.18
CA ALA A 271 -0.32 0.16 -8.30
C ALA A 271 0.15 -0.86 -7.24
N ARG A 272 -0.78 -1.66 -6.69
CA ARG A 272 -0.45 -2.75 -5.76
C ARG A 272 0.45 -3.78 -6.44
N GLY A 273 0.14 -4.20 -7.67
CA GLY A 273 0.93 -5.20 -8.39
C GLY A 273 2.40 -4.80 -8.53
N VAL A 274 2.66 -3.56 -8.93
CA VAL A 274 4.02 -3.01 -9.03
C VAL A 274 4.71 -2.95 -7.67
N LEU A 275 4.06 -2.36 -6.67
CA LEU A 275 4.66 -2.14 -5.36
C LEU A 275 4.91 -3.44 -4.58
N VAL A 276 4.02 -4.43 -4.73
CA VAL A 276 4.20 -5.77 -4.18
C VAL A 276 5.38 -6.46 -4.83
N THR A 277 5.50 -6.37 -6.16
CA THR A 277 6.62 -6.98 -6.91
C THR A 277 7.96 -6.37 -6.46
N MET A 278 8.04 -5.04 -6.35
CA MET A 278 9.20 -4.34 -5.81
C MET A 278 9.51 -4.70 -4.35
N ALA A 279 8.48 -4.77 -3.50
CA ALA A 279 8.66 -5.15 -2.09
C ALA A 279 9.12 -6.61 -1.96
N HIS A 280 8.62 -7.50 -2.81
CA HIS A 280 9.02 -8.90 -2.87
C HIS A 280 10.48 -9.04 -3.32
N TRP A 281 10.91 -8.26 -4.30
CA TRP A 281 12.30 -8.21 -4.74
C TRP A 281 13.25 -7.73 -3.62
N LEU A 282 12.87 -6.72 -2.83
CA LEU A 282 13.65 -6.27 -1.66
C LEU A 282 13.70 -7.31 -0.54
N LEU A 283 12.66 -8.14 -0.42
CA LEU A 283 12.57 -9.21 0.55
C LEU A 283 13.39 -10.44 0.13
N ALA A 284 13.68 -10.60 -1.16
CA ALA A 284 14.62 -11.61 -1.64
C ALA A 284 16.02 -11.35 -1.05
N GLU A 285 16.75 -12.42 -0.71
CA GLU A 285 18.08 -12.33 -0.10
C GLU A 285 18.11 -11.45 1.17
N TRP A 286 17.06 -11.52 1.97
CA TRP A 286 16.94 -10.72 3.19
C TRP A 286 18.13 -10.94 4.15
N PRO A 287 18.75 -9.87 4.70
CA PRO A 287 18.35 -8.46 4.63
C PRO A 287 19.14 -7.63 3.59
N HIS A 288 19.96 -8.27 2.75
CA HIS A 288 21.02 -7.60 1.97
C HIS A 288 20.47 -6.54 1.00
N ARG A 289 19.56 -6.94 0.10
CA ARG A 289 18.97 -6.03 -0.91
C ARG A 289 18.28 -4.83 -0.26
N PHE A 290 17.52 -5.06 0.81
CA PHE A 290 16.85 -3.99 1.54
C PHE A 290 17.82 -3.01 2.21
N VAL A 291 18.84 -3.53 2.91
CA VAL A 291 19.82 -2.70 3.61
C VAL A 291 20.63 -1.86 2.63
N GLU A 292 21.04 -2.44 1.50
CA GLU A 292 21.74 -1.72 0.44
C GLU A 292 20.87 -0.60 -0.14
N ALA A 293 19.64 -0.91 -0.53
CA ALA A 293 18.68 0.08 -1.02
C ALA A 293 18.53 1.24 -0.03
N ALA A 294 18.30 0.91 1.25
CA ALA A 294 18.11 1.89 2.31
C ALA A 294 19.33 2.79 2.51
N LYS A 295 20.55 2.23 2.50
CA LYS A 295 21.79 3.02 2.62
C LYS A 295 21.97 3.95 1.43
N THR A 296 21.79 3.45 0.20
CA THR A 296 21.99 4.22 -1.03
C THR A 296 21.04 5.41 -1.12
N VAL A 297 19.77 5.23 -0.69
CA VAL A 297 18.79 6.32 -0.69
C VAL A 297 18.82 7.19 0.57
N GLY A 298 19.79 6.96 1.48
CA GLY A 298 20.00 7.75 2.69
C GLY A 298 18.93 7.58 3.76
N MET A 299 18.37 6.37 3.91
CA MET A 299 17.42 6.04 4.98
C MET A 299 18.15 5.68 6.28
N THR A 300 17.62 6.18 7.39
CA THR A 300 18.12 5.87 8.74
C THR A 300 17.13 4.99 9.50
N SER A 301 17.55 4.41 10.62
CA SER A 301 16.64 3.68 11.52
C SER A 301 15.44 4.53 11.95
N THR A 302 15.61 5.84 12.16
CA THR A 302 14.51 6.76 12.53
C THR A 302 13.47 6.92 11.43
N ASP A 303 13.85 6.71 10.17
CA ASP A 303 12.92 6.75 9.05
C ASP A 303 12.07 5.48 8.94
N LEU A 304 12.56 4.38 9.52
CA LEU A 304 12.03 3.02 9.40
C LEU A 304 11.29 2.54 10.66
N ARG A 305 11.67 3.06 11.84
CA ARG A 305 11.05 2.82 13.16
C ARG A 305 10.10 3.96 13.53
N LYS A 306 8.85 3.86 13.07
CA LYS A 306 7.77 4.82 13.37
C LYS A 306 6.73 4.31 14.36
N ARG A 307 6.69 3.00 14.60
CA ARG A 307 5.80 2.36 15.57
C ARG A 307 6.54 2.08 16.89
N PRO A 308 5.82 1.91 18.00
CA PRO A 308 6.37 1.42 19.27
C PRO A 308 7.20 0.13 19.15
N VAL A 309 8.07 -0.08 20.13
CA VAL A 309 8.87 -1.32 20.26
C VAL A 309 7.92 -2.50 20.48
N GLY A 310 8.16 -3.61 19.77
CA GLY A 310 7.29 -4.80 19.78
C GLY A 310 6.29 -4.88 18.62
N GLU A 311 6.04 -3.78 17.90
CA GLU A 311 5.11 -3.75 16.74
C GLU A 311 5.80 -4.04 15.39
N TYR A 312 6.97 -4.68 15.43
CA TYR A 312 7.75 -5.01 14.25
C TYR A 312 8.21 -6.47 14.33
N PRO A 313 8.12 -7.23 13.22
CA PRO A 313 8.74 -8.55 13.14
C PRO A 313 10.23 -8.49 13.49
N PHE A 314 10.70 -9.44 14.29
CA PHE A 314 12.09 -9.48 14.79
C PHE A 314 13.12 -9.34 13.65
N ALA A 315 12.96 -10.08 12.55
CA ALA A 315 13.91 -10.04 11.44
C ALA A 315 14.00 -8.65 10.77
N TYR A 316 12.88 -7.92 10.70
CA TYR A 316 12.86 -6.54 10.22
C TYR A 316 13.51 -5.58 11.22
N ALA A 317 13.06 -5.67 12.48
CA ALA A 317 13.57 -4.90 13.60
C ALA A 317 15.10 -4.98 13.72
N HIS A 318 15.62 -6.21 13.72
CA HIS A 318 17.04 -6.50 13.82
C HIS A 318 17.83 -5.95 12.63
N ALA A 319 17.36 -6.16 11.40
CA ALA A 319 18.02 -5.66 10.20
C ALA A 319 18.15 -4.12 10.22
N VAL A 320 17.07 -3.42 10.59
CA VAL A 320 17.04 -1.96 10.67
C VAL A 320 17.95 -1.45 11.78
N ASP A 321 17.84 -1.99 12.98
CA ASP A 321 18.55 -1.46 14.15
C ASP A 321 20.05 -1.77 14.10
N TRP A 322 20.44 -2.90 13.53
CA TRP A 322 21.85 -3.31 13.53
C TRP A 322 22.61 -2.80 12.29
N ARG A 323 21.92 -2.60 11.16
CA ARG A 323 22.58 -2.24 9.89
C ARG A 323 22.33 -0.79 9.44
N LEU A 324 21.31 -0.11 9.97
CA LEU A 324 20.88 1.24 9.55
C LEU A 324 20.74 2.25 10.71
N LYS A 325 21.04 1.86 11.94
CA LYS A 325 21.09 2.78 13.08
C LYS A 325 22.37 3.61 12.96
N GLU A 326 22.22 4.91 12.80
CA GLU A 326 23.35 5.82 12.99
C GLU A 326 23.86 5.65 14.43
N SER A 327 25.18 5.68 14.59
CA SER A 327 25.84 5.75 15.90
C SER A 327 25.09 6.76 16.76
N HIS A 328 24.67 6.35 17.96
CA HIS A 328 23.89 7.18 18.84
C HIS A 328 24.65 8.49 19.10
N LYS A 329 24.24 9.57 18.43
CA LYS A 329 24.51 10.92 18.90
C LYS A 329 23.58 11.06 20.11
N GLY A 330 24.06 10.61 21.27
CA GLY A 330 23.32 10.70 22.53
C GLY A 330 22.88 12.13 22.79
N ASP A 331 22.12 12.36 23.86
CA ASP A 331 21.79 13.70 24.31
C ASP A 331 23.07 14.44 24.75
N ALA A 332 23.85 14.90 23.78
CA ALA A 332 25.11 15.60 23.95
C ALA A 332 24.87 17.02 24.48
N THR A 333 23.78 17.25 25.22
CA THR A 333 23.44 18.57 25.75
C THR A 333 24.56 19.09 26.65
N GLU A 334 25.20 18.24 27.44
CA GLU A 334 26.37 18.60 28.25
C GLU A 334 27.60 18.91 27.37
N GLU A 335 27.92 18.06 26.40
CA GLU A 335 29.05 18.30 25.47
C GLU A 335 28.84 19.56 24.62
N ILE A 336 27.61 19.83 24.18
CA ILE A 336 27.25 21.02 23.42
C ILE A 336 27.24 22.26 24.31
N ALA A 337 26.83 22.14 25.58
CA ALA A 337 26.94 23.23 26.56
C ALA A 337 28.41 23.56 26.83
N ALA A 338 29.27 22.55 26.98
CA ALA A 338 30.72 22.73 27.10
C ALA A 338 31.31 23.37 25.82
N ALA A 339 30.90 22.92 24.64
CA ALA A 339 31.31 23.50 23.37
C ALA A 339 30.84 24.97 23.21
N ALA A 340 29.63 25.29 23.67
CA ALA A 340 29.11 26.66 23.67
C ALA A 340 29.91 27.57 24.63
N GLN A 341 30.23 27.08 25.84
CA GLN A 341 31.08 27.81 26.79
C GLN A 341 32.50 28.02 26.23
N LEU A 342 33.06 27.01 25.55
CA LEU A 342 34.36 27.12 24.91
C LEU A 342 34.34 28.24 23.84
N LEU A 343 33.34 28.24 22.95
CA LEU A 343 33.18 29.28 21.92
C LEU A 343 33.07 30.67 22.55
N GLN A 344 32.26 30.82 23.61
CA GLN A 344 32.10 32.07 24.35
C GLN A 344 33.41 32.51 25.01
N GLY A 345 34.17 31.58 25.60
CA GLY A 345 35.50 31.83 26.18
C GLY A 345 36.54 32.30 25.16
N HIS A 346 36.38 31.91 23.89
CA HIS A 346 37.20 32.39 22.76
C HIS A 346 36.61 33.64 22.05
N GLY A 347 35.58 34.27 22.62
CA GLY A 347 34.95 35.47 22.05
C GLY A 347 34.14 35.22 20.77
N GLN A 348 33.76 33.98 20.48
CA GLN A 348 32.92 33.61 19.35
C GLN A 348 31.48 33.36 19.82
N SER A 349 30.49 33.68 18.98
CA SER A 349 29.10 33.35 19.30
C SER A 349 28.88 31.84 19.26
N ALA A 350 28.09 31.32 20.21
CA ALA A 350 27.65 29.93 20.23
C ALA A 350 26.54 29.68 19.19
N SER A 351 26.69 30.25 17.99
CA SER A 351 25.77 30.05 16.89
C SER A 351 25.79 28.60 16.44
N ARG A 352 24.68 28.13 15.87
CA ARG A 352 24.59 26.75 15.36
C ARG A 352 25.69 26.42 14.35
N ARG A 353 26.15 27.40 13.57
CA ARG A 353 27.24 27.23 12.60
C ARG A 353 28.57 26.97 13.29
N ASN A 354 28.89 27.74 14.33
CA ASN A 354 30.15 27.62 15.07
C ASN A 354 30.18 26.34 15.92
N LEU A 355 29.04 25.95 16.51
CA LEU A 355 28.91 24.66 17.21
C LEU A 355 29.12 23.47 16.27
N VAL A 356 28.58 23.51 15.05
CA VAL A 356 28.81 22.45 14.05
C VAL A 356 30.27 22.42 13.59
N ALA A 357 30.89 23.59 13.42
CA ALA A 357 32.31 23.69 13.04
C ALA A 357 33.23 23.14 14.15
N LEU A 358 32.92 23.42 15.41
CA LEU A 358 33.70 22.96 16.56
C LEU A 358 33.52 21.47 16.86
N CYS A 359 32.28 20.98 16.84
CA CYS A 359 31.98 19.57 17.14
C CYS A 359 32.19 18.63 15.93
N GLY A 360 32.51 19.17 14.74
CA GLY A 360 32.71 18.40 13.51
C GLY A 360 31.46 17.70 12.95
N THR A 361 30.31 17.79 13.63
CA THR A 361 29.06 17.15 13.21
C THR A 361 27.83 17.88 13.72
N LYS A 362 26.70 17.68 13.03
CA LYS A 362 25.40 18.24 13.45
C LYS A 362 24.79 17.37 14.55
N LEU A 363 24.65 17.92 15.75
CA LEU A 363 23.97 17.28 16.88
C LEU A 363 22.55 17.86 17.03
N GLY A 364 21.60 17.01 17.46
CA GLY A 364 20.17 17.38 17.55
C GLY A 364 19.89 18.44 18.63
N SER A 365 20.56 18.33 19.78
CA SER A 365 20.45 19.22 20.94
C SER A 365 21.06 20.61 20.73
N MET A 366 21.85 20.82 19.66
CA MET A 366 22.39 22.15 19.32
C MET A 366 21.29 23.20 19.12
N GLY A 367 20.09 22.81 18.70
CA GLY A 367 18.98 23.76 18.56
C GLY A 367 18.49 24.35 19.88
N ARG A 368 18.76 23.69 21.02
CA ARG A 368 18.37 24.16 22.36
C ARG A 368 19.43 25.07 23.00
N VAL A 369 20.70 24.87 22.65
CA VAL A 369 21.85 25.59 23.23
C VAL A 369 22.33 26.73 22.32
N ALA A 370 22.18 26.59 21.00
CA ALA A 370 22.71 27.57 20.06
C ALA A 370 22.04 28.93 20.20
N GLU A 371 22.85 29.97 20.23
CA GLU A 371 22.36 31.35 20.18
C GLU A 371 21.67 31.63 18.84
N PRO A 372 20.50 32.31 18.84
CA PRO A 372 19.86 32.74 17.62
C PRO A 372 20.81 33.63 16.81
N VAL A 373 20.99 33.33 15.52
CA VAL A 373 21.68 34.25 14.63
C VAL A 373 20.75 35.46 14.45
N ALA A 374 21.10 36.58 15.09
CA ALA A 374 20.36 37.82 15.00
C ALA A 374 20.42 38.36 13.56
N SER A 375 19.45 38.01 12.70
CA SER A 375 19.10 38.71 11.44
C SER A 375 18.10 37.95 10.54
N GLY A 376 17.18 37.14 11.08
CA GLY A 376 16.10 36.55 10.28
C GLY A 376 14.78 37.27 10.50
N ARG A 377 14.21 37.95 9.49
CA ARG A 377 12.81 38.41 9.54
C ARG A 377 11.88 37.23 9.82
N LEU A 378 10.83 37.45 10.61
CA LEU A 378 9.81 36.46 11.01
C LEU A 378 9.35 35.61 9.81
N TRP A 379 9.66 34.32 9.88
CA TRP A 379 9.24 33.33 8.89
C TRP A 379 7.73 33.09 9.03
N GLY A 380 6.94 33.70 8.16
CA GLY A 380 5.47 33.65 8.22
C GLY A 380 4.90 32.22 8.13
N LYS A 381 4.12 31.82 9.15
CA LYS A 381 3.29 30.61 9.13
C LYS A 381 2.34 30.69 7.92
N GLY A 382 2.43 29.73 7.00
CA GLY A 382 1.56 29.64 5.82
C GLY A 382 2.27 29.61 4.46
N ARG A 383 3.60 29.74 4.41
CA ARG A 383 4.35 29.57 3.15
C ARG A 383 4.32 28.13 2.65
N TYR A 384 3.81 27.93 1.44
CA TYR A 384 4.07 26.75 0.63
C TYR A 384 5.12 27.18 -0.39
N TRP A 385 6.39 26.86 -0.12
CA TRP A 385 7.55 27.42 -0.83
C TRP A 385 7.48 27.28 -2.37
N LYS A 386 6.76 26.28 -2.88
CA LYS A 386 6.54 26.05 -4.32
C LYS A 386 5.61 27.07 -4.99
N LEU A 387 4.96 27.95 -4.22
CA LEU A 387 4.08 29.02 -4.71
C LEU A 387 4.46 30.38 -4.11
N ASP A 388 5.69 30.56 -3.64
CA ASP A 388 6.14 31.89 -3.18
C ASP A 388 6.07 32.90 -4.35
N GLY A 389 5.49 34.08 -4.08
CA GLY A 389 5.16 35.08 -5.11
C GLY A 389 3.71 35.07 -5.64
N VAL A 390 2.95 33.99 -5.41
CA VAL A 390 1.52 33.92 -5.82
C VAL A 390 0.59 34.46 -4.72
N SER A 391 -0.45 35.22 -5.09
CA SER A 391 -1.39 35.83 -4.14
C SER A 391 -2.13 34.78 -3.29
N PRO A 392 -2.53 35.10 -2.04
CA PRO A 392 -3.18 34.15 -1.14
C PRO A 392 -4.49 33.55 -1.71
N GLU A 393 -5.26 34.36 -2.43
CA GLU A 393 -6.54 33.96 -3.03
C GLU A 393 -6.35 32.92 -4.13
N VAL A 394 -5.36 33.14 -5.00
CA VAL A 394 -4.97 32.20 -6.08
C VAL A 394 -4.39 30.91 -5.51
N LYS A 395 -3.59 30.99 -4.43
CA LYS A 395 -3.09 29.80 -3.71
C LYS A 395 -4.22 28.92 -3.18
N ALA A 396 -5.26 29.53 -2.61
CA ALA A 396 -6.41 28.81 -2.07
C ALA A 396 -7.24 28.16 -3.20
N ALA A 397 -7.43 28.87 -4.31
CA ALA A 397 -8.11 28.33 -5.48
C ALA A 397 -7.34 27.16 -6.12
N ALA A 398 -6.01 27.29 -6.27
CA ALA A 398 -5.14 26.23 -6.79
C ALA A 398 -5.17 24.97 -5.92
N ARG A 399 -5.16 25.11 -4.59
CA ARG A 399 -5.33 23.97 -3.66
C ARG A 399 -6.65 23.25 -3.85
N ARG A 400 -7.77 23.99 -3.96
CA ARG A 400 -9.09 23.39 -4.19
C ARG A 400 -9.17 22.70 -5.55
N ALA A 401 -8.58 23.28 -6.59
CA ALA A 401 -8.55 22.70 -7.92
C ALA A 401 -7.72 21.41 -7.98
N ALA A 402 -6.51 21.42 -7.41
CA ALA A 402 -5.67 20.23 -7.28
C ALA A 402 -6.37 19.12 -6.48
N HIS A 403 -7.01 19.45 -5.35
CA HIS A 403 -7.72 18.48 -4.54
C HIS A 403 -8.92 17.85 -5.26
N ARG A 404 -9.69 18.62 -6.04
CA ARG A 404 -10.78 18.09 -6.88
C ARG A 404 -10.29 17.15 -7.98
N ALA A 405 -9.07 17.36 -8.48
CA ALA A 405 -8.41 16.47 -9.41
C ALA A 405 -7.77 15.24 -8.71
N GLY A 406 -7.79 15.17 -7.38
CA GLY A 406 -7.13 14.10 -6.62
C GLY A 406 -5.60 14.24 -6.57
N GLU A 407 -5.06 15.42 -6.86
CA GLU A 407 -3.62 15.68 -6.97
C GLU A 407 -3.09 16.64 -5.90
N ASP A 408 -1.79 16.57 -5.63
CA ASP A 408 -1.06 17.61 -4.90
C ASP A 408 -0.85 18.85 -5.80
N VAL A 409 -0.72 20.04 -5.18
CA VAL A 409 -0.61 21.32 -5.90
C VAL A 409 0.56 21.39 -6.88
N GLY A 410 1.69 20.76 -6.57
CA GLY A 410 2.89 20.80 -7.42
C GLY A 410 2.69 20.10 -8.78
N PRO A 411 2.37 18.80 -8.80
CA PRO A 411 2.07 18.07 -10.04
C PRO A 411 0.92 18.67 -10.87
N TRP A 412 -0.13 19.11 -10.18
CA TRP A 412 -1.27 19.78 -10.83
C TRP A 412 -0.84 21.07 -11.54
N LEU A 413 0.00 21.89 -10.88
CA LEU A 413 0.52 23.13 -11.45
C LEU A 413 1.48 22.88 -12.62
N ASP A 414 2.37 21.88 -12.53
CA ASP A 414 3.28 21.54 -13.63
C ASP A 414 2.51 21.09 -14.88
N THR A 415 1.49 20.25 -14.69
CA THR A 415 0.60 19.80 -15.77
C THR A 415 -0.15 20.97 -16.42
N LEU A 416 -0.66 21.89 -15.60
CA LEU A 416 -1.33 23.11 -16.05
C LEU A 416 -0.37 23.99 -16.87
N LEU A 417 0.82 24.26 -16.35
CA LEU A 417 1.82 25.10 -17.01
C LEU A 417 2.31 24.50 -18.32
N ARG A 418 2.57 23.19 -18.37
CA ARG A 418 2.98 22.52 -19.62
C ARG A 418 1.90 22.60 -20.69
N ARG A 419 0.63 22.40 -20.32
CA ARG A 419 -0.51 22.57 -21.24
C ARG A 419 -0.60 24.00 -21.76
N MET A 420 -0.46 24.99 -20.88
CA MET A 420 -0.54 26.40 -21.25
C MET A 420 0.64 26.87 -22.11
N LEU A 421 1.83 26.32 -21.87
CA LEU A 421 3.06 26.68 -22.57
C LEU A 421 3.34 25.81 -23.80
N GLY A 422 2.46 24.88 -24.15
CA GLY A 422 2.65 23.96 -25.28
C GLY A 422 3.87 23.04 -25.14
N LEU A 423 4.37 22.82 -23.92
CA LEU A 423 5.52 21.97 -23.65
C LEU A 423 5.10 20.50 -23.70
N GLY A 424 5.67 19.75 -24.64
CA GLY A 424 5.50 18.29 -24.70
C GLY A 424 5.97 17.59 -23.42
N ALA A 425 5.52 16.35 -23.21
CA ALA A 425 5.98 15.52 -22.11
C ALA A 425 7.51 15.35 -22.21
N THR A 426 8.25 15.81 -21.20
CA THR A 426 9.71 15.68 -21.19
C THR A 426 10.10 14.20 -21.13
N LYS A 427 10.58 13.64 -22.26
CA LYS A 427 11.59 12.59 -22.21
C LYS A 427 12.79 13.19 -21.48
N THR A 428 13.20 12.63 -20.36
CA THR A 428 14.46 13.03 -19.72
C THR A 428 15.62 12.76 -20.68
N PRO A 429 16.48 13.74 -20.99
CA PRO A 429 17.74 13.47 -21.67
C PRO A 429 18.67 12.80 -20.65
N PHE A 430 18.85 11.49 -20.79
CA PHE A 430 20.14 10.87 -20.46
C PHE A 430 20.87 10.79 -21.79
N ASP A 431 21.47 11.91 -22.21
CA ASP A 431 22.57 11.81 -23.16
C ASP A 431 23.84 11.49 -22.37
N ARG A 432 24.57 10.57 -22.97
CA ARG A 432 25.71 9.84 -22.45
C ARG A 432 26.80 10.81 -22.00
N HIS A 433 27.49 10.46 -20.92
CA HIS A 433 28.90 10.80 -20.82
C HIS A 433 29.59 10.22 -22.06
N ASP A 434 30.05 11.11 -22.94
CA ASP A 434 31.05 10.81 -23.95
C ASP A 434 32.41 10.76 -23.23
N PRO A 435 33.11 9.62 -23.17
CA PRO A 435 34.36 9.48 -22.44
C PRO A 435 35.58 9.73 -23.36
N ASP A 436 35.49 10.60 -24.36
CA ASP A 436 36.64 10.98 -25.19
C ASP A 436 36.66 12.49 -25.49
N THR A 437 37.17 13.27 -24.54
CA THR A 437 37.83 14.54 -24.89
C THR A 437 38.96 14.81 -23.91
N ILE A 438 40.08 14.14 -24.18
CA ILE A 438 41.40 14.52 -23.69
C ILE A 438 41.77 15.81 -24.44
N THR A 439 41.86 16.93 -23.74
CA THR A 439 42.65 18.08 -24.19
C THR A 439 43.91 18.15 -23.31
N PRO A 440 45.11 17.92 -23.86
CA PRO A 440 46.35 18.19 -23.17
C PRO A 440 46.73 19.67 -23.31
N ASP A 441 47.18 20.28 -22.21
CA ASP A 441 47.92 21.54 -22.22
C ASP A 441 49.22 21.39 -23.03
N ALA A 442 49.45 22.31 -23.98
CA ALA A 442 50.80 22.69 -24.39
C ALA A 442 50.81 24.07 -25.08
N ASN A 443 51.48 25.00 -24.38
CA ASN A 443 52.20 26.20 -24.81
C ASN A 443 52.70 26.33 -26.27
N VAL A 444 53.02 27.59 -26.60
CA VAL A 444 53.89 28.14 -27.68
C VAL A 444 53.19 28.24 -29.05
N GLY A 445 53.18 29.32 -29.81
CA GLY A 445 53.83 30.64 -29.79
C GLY A 445 53.76 31.25 -31.21
N CYS A 446 54.03 32.55 -31.31
CA CYS A 446 54.43 33.33 -32.50
C CYS A 446 53.45 33.54 -33.68
N GLU A 447 53.30 34.84 -34.02
CA GLU A 447 53.43 35.47 -35.36
C GLU A 447 52.59 34.89 -36.53
N GLU A 448 51.83 35.62 -37.34
CA GLU A 448 51.82 37.04 -37.78
C GLU A 448 50.38 37.56 -37.96
#